data_AF-A0A124BRU4-F1
#
_entry.id   AF-A0A124BRU4-F1
#
_cell.length_a   1.000
_cell.length_b   1.000
_cell.length_c   1.000
_cell.angle_alpha   90.00
_cell.angle_beta   90.00
_cell.angle_gamma   90.00
#
_symmetry.space_group_name_H-M   'P 1'
#
loop_
_entity.id
_entity.type
_entity.pdbx_description
1 polymer ?
#
loop_
_entity_poly.entity_id
_entity_poly.type
_entity_poly.pdbx_seq_one_letter_code
_entity_poly.pdbx_strand_id
1 'polypeptide(L)'
;MTRYSRVTAYDLVNRYRDRGLAGLCDGRHTNQGAPRLLSAEQQQTLATRLHADFEQDIVWSGKDVQNWLQEQYGLSVHLGRTYEFLRAAGFTPQRPRPRHVGGDEAAKEAFKSKS
;
A
#
# COMPACT_ATOMS: atom_id res chain seq x y z
N MET A 1 1.91 44.17 10.96
CA MET A 1 2.20 43.14 11.98
C MET A 1 2.15 41.76 11.32
N THR A 2 3.16 40.92 11.52
CA THR A 2 3.14 39.53 11.02
C THR A 2 2.10 38.70 11.77
N ARG A 3 1.36 37.81 11.10
CA ARG A 3 0.34 36.93 11.71
C ARG A 3 0.88 35.85 12.67
N TYR A 4 2.19 35.78 12.88
CA TYR A 4 2.82 34.77 13.74
C TYR A 4 2.58 35.04 15.22
N SER A 5 2.38 33.97 15.98
CA SER A 5 2.46 34.05 17.44
C SER A 5 3.87 34.48 17.87
N ARG A 6 3.98 35.09 19.06
CA ARG A 6 5.28 35.47 19.64
C ARG A 6 6.24 34.28 19.74
N VAL A 7 5.75 33.09 20.11
CA VAL A 7 6.55 31.86 20.21
C VAL A 7 7.11 31.45 18.85
N THR A 8 6.26 31.45 17.81
CA THR A 8 6.67 31.12 16.44
C THR A 8 7.71 32.10 15.91
N ALA A 9 7.55 33.40 16.20
CA ALA A 9 8.52 34.41 15.79
C ALA A 9 9.90 34.18 16.43
N TYR A 10 9.96 33.88 17.73
CA TYR A 10 11.22 33.57 18.41
C TYR A 10 11.86 32.28 17.89
N ASP A 11 11.08 31.23 17.65
CA ASP A 11 11.60 29.97 17.10
C ASP A 11 12.23 30.17 15.71
N LEU A 12 11.56 30.91 14.82
CA LEU A 12 12.10 31.25 13.50
C LEU A 12 13.39 32.06 13.58
N VAL A 13 13.45 33.06 14.48
CA VAL A 13 14.66 33.86 14.69
C VAL A 13 15.82 33.01 15.21
N ASN A 14 15.57 32.10 16.16
CA ASN A 14 16.59 31.21 16.70
C ASN A 14 17.08 30.23 15.62
N ARG A 15 16.18 29.58 14.87
CA ARG A 15 16.54 28.69 13.76
C ARG A 15 17.38 29.39 12.69
N TYR A 16 17.06 30.65 12.39
CA TYR A 16 17.84 31.46 11.47
C TYR A 16 19.24 31.77 12.02
N ARG A 17 19.36 32.13 13.30
CA ARG A 17 20.66 32.39 13.93
C ARG A 17 21.57 31.16 13.93
N ASP A 18 21.00 29.99 14.18
CA ASP A 18 21.78 28.74 14.29
C ASP A 18 22.16 28.15 12.94
N ARG A 19 21.27 28.23 11.93
CA ARG A 19 21.38 27.48 10.66
C ARG A 19 21.28 28.35 9.41
N GLY A 20 21.22 29.67 9.58
CA GLY A 20 21.00 30.63 8.49
C GLY A 20 19.67 30.41 7.77
N LEU A 21 19.64 30.72 6.47
CA LEU A 21 18.45 30.57 5.63
C LEU A 21 17.94 29.12 5.57
N ALA A 22 18.82 28.13 5.66
CA ALA A 22 18.43 26.71 5.69
C ALA A 22 17.56 26.37 6.91
N GLY A 23 17.71 27.11 8.03
CA GLY A 23 16.87 26.96 9.22
C GLY A 23 15.41 27.42 9.04
N LEU A 24 15.13 28.20 7.99
CA LEU A 24 13.79 28.69 7.67
C LEU A 24 13.03 27.81 6.66
N CYS A 25 13.69 26.82 6.05
CA CYS A 25 13.06 25.86 5.15
C CYS A 25 12.11 24.91 5.89
N ASP A 26 11.13 24.33 5.16
CA ASP A 26 10.27 23.29 5.71
C ASP A 26 11.07 22.01 5.99
N GLY A 27 11.32 21.72 7.26
CA GLY A 27 12.04 20.54 7.71
C GLY A 27 11.25 19.23 7.65
N ARG A 28 9.93 19.27 7.37
CA ARG A 28 9.09 18.07 7.40
C ARG A 28 9.53 16.98 6.43
N HIS A 29 10.18 17.36 5.32
CA HIS A 29 10.72 16.41 4.36
C HIS A 29 11.81 15.50 4.95
N THR A 30 12.54 15.98 5.97
CA THR A 30 13.56 15.20 6.69
C THR A 30 13.02 14.45 7.90
N ASN A 31 11.78 14.70 8.31
CA ASN A 31 11.21 13.99 9.45
C ASN A 31 11.11 12.51 9.08
N GLN A 32 11.85 11.68 9.81
CA GLN A 32 11.63 10.24 9.76
C GLN A 32 10.20 9.98 10.22
N GLY A 33 9.34 9.61 9.27
CA GLY A 33 7.96 9.22 9.57
C GLY A 33 7.91 7.98 10.45
N ALA A 34 6.69 7.52 10.76
CA ALA A 34 6.51 6.26 11.48
C ALA A 34 7.27 5.11 10.78
N PRO A 35 7.83 4.16 11.55
CA PRO A 35 8.52 3.02 10.97
C PRO A 35 7.59 2.22 10.05
N ARG A 36 8.18 1.57 9.04
CA ARG A 36 7.42 0.67 8.16
C ARG A 36 6.89 -0.50 8.98
N LEU A 37 5.66 -0.93 8.66
CA LEU A 37 5.02 -2.07 9.32
C LEU A 37 5.70 -3.40 9.03
N LEU A 38 6.29 -3.54 7.83
CA LEU A 38 7.09 -4.69 7.45
C LEU A 38 8.53 -4.24 7.22
N SER A 39 9.48 -5.04 7.69
CA SER A 39 10.87 -4.94 7.26
C SER A 39 11.00 -5.30 5.78
N ALA A 40 12.11 -4.90 5.16
CA ALA A 40 12.38 -5.25 3.76
C ALA A 40 12.41 -6.77 3.54
N GLU A 41 12.95 -7.52 4.50
CA GLU A 41 12.99 -8.98 4.47
C GLU A 41 11.59 -9.59 4.54
N GLN A 42 10.77 -9.18 5.51
CA GLN A 42 9.39 -9.67 5.62
C GLN A 42 8.55 -9.35 4.39
N GLN A 43 8.76 -8.17 3.79
CA GLN A 43 8.10 -7.78 2.56
C GLN A 43 8.53 -8.68 1.39
N GLN A 44 9.81 -9.04 1.32
CA GLN A 44 10.32 -9.96 0.30
C GLN A 44 9.77 -11.38 0.49
N THR A 45 9.72 -11.89 1.73
CA THR A 45 9.14 -13.20 2.05
C THR A 45 7.67 -13.27 1.63
N LEU A 46 6.89 -12.22 1.96
CA LEU A 46 5.50 -12.12 1.53
C LEU A 46 5.39 -12.11 -0.01
N ALA A 47 6.21 -11.33 -0.70
CA ALA A 47 6.19 -11.27 -2.16
C ALA A 47 6.51 -12.64 -2.80
N THR A 48 7.56 -13.32 -2.34
CA THR A 48 7.92 -14.66 -2.82
C THR A 48 6.79 -15.66 -2.60
N ARG A 49 6.14 -15.62 -1.43
CA ARG A 49 4.99 -16.51 -1.16
C ARG A 49 3.82 -16.24 -2.09
N LEU A 50 3.47 -14.97 -2.28
CA LEU A 50 2.37 -14.58 -3.18
C LEU A 50 2.61 -15.05 -4.61
N HIS A 51 3.85 -14.94 -5.11
CA HIS A 51 4.20 -15.42 -6.45
C HIS A 51 4.15 -16.94 -6.56
N ALA A 52 4.68 -17.67 -5.58
CA ALA A 52 4.63 -19.13 -5.56
C ALA A 52 3.19 -19.68 -5.54
N ASP A 53 2.29 -19.03 -4.79
CA ASP A 53 0.88 -19.41 -4.74
C ASP A 53 0.16 -19.00 -6.05
N PHE A 54 0.50 -17.85 -6.63
CA PHE A 54 -0.06 -17.40 -7.91
C PHE A 54 0.31 -18.33 -9.06
N GLU A 55 1.53 -18.89 -9.09
CA GLU A 55 1.95 -19.91 -10.07
C GLU A 55 1.11 -21.20 -9.98
N GLN A 56 0.42 -21.43 -8.86
CA GLN A 56 -0.48 -22.55 -8.64
C GLN A 56 -1.95 -22.15 -8.82
N ASP A 57 -2.23 -21.02 -9.46
CA ASP A 57 -3.56 -20.42 -9.64
C ASP A 57 -4.27 -20.04 -8.32
N ILE A 58 -3.52 -19.88 -7.22
CA ILE A 58 -4.06 -19.46 -5.92
C ILE A 58 -3.93 -17.94 -5.79
N VAL A 59 -5.06 -17.23 -5.88
CA VAL A 59 -5.11 -15.77 -5.76
C VAL A 59 -5.49 -15.35 -4.34
N TRP A 60 -4.65 -14.52 -3.73
CA TRP A 60 -4.88 -14.01 -2.38
C TRP A 60 -5.76 -12.76 -2.38
N SER A 61 -6.75 -12.75 -1.50
CA SER A 61 -7.48 -11.54 -1.13
C SER A 61 -6.69 -10.71 -0.12
N GLY A 62 -7.10 -9.46 0.09
CA GLY A 62 -6.54 -8.62 1.14
C GLY A 62 -6.73 -9.21 2.55
N LYS A 63 -7.72 -10.07 2.75
CA LYS A 63 -7.98 -10.75 4.04
C LYS A 63 -7.04 -11.93 4.25
N ASP A 64 -6.69 -12.65 3.19
CA ASP A 64 -5.74 -13.76 3.26
C ASP A 64 -4.35 -13.26 3.65
N VAL A 65 -3.92 -12.13 3.07
CA VAL A 65 -2.68 -11.44 3.48
C VAL A 65 -2.73 -11.04 4.96
N GLN A 66 -3.88 -10.57 5.44
CA GLN A 66 -4.08 -10.18 6.84
C GLN A 66 -3.90 -11.37 7.79
N ASN A 67 -4.57 -12.49 7.47
CA ASN A 67 -4.49 -13.71 8.26
C ASN A 67 -3.06 -14.27 8.27
N TRP A 68 -2.43 -14.32 7.10
CA TRP A 68 -1.06 -14.81 6.98
C TRP A 68 -0.06 -13.95 7.76
N LEU A 69 -0.17 -12.62 7.70
CA LEU A 69 0.69 -11.72 8.49
C LEU A 69 0.47 -11.88 10.00
N GLN A 70 -0.75 -12.15 10.42
CA GLN A 70 -1.07 -12.46 11.82
C GLN A 70 -0.48 -13.81 12.24
N GLU A 71 -0.58 -14.83 11.39
CA GLU A 71 -0.08 -16.18 11.67
C GLU A 71 1.45 -16.26 11.68
N GLN A 72 2.12 -15.63 10.70
CA GLN A 72 3.57 -15.72 10.56
C GLN A 72 4.33 -14.76 11.48
N TYR A 73 3.78 -13.57 11.73
CA TYR A 73 4.51 -12.50 12.42
C TYR A 73 3.75 -11.91 13.61
N GLY A 74 2.53 -12.36 13.90
CA GLY A 74 1.70 -11.79 14.97
C GLY A 74 1.21 -10.37 14.67
N LEU A 75 1.29 -9.92 13.42
CA LEU A 75 1.03 -8.53 13.04
C LEU A 75 -0.45 -8.31 12.68
N SER A 76 -1.14 -7.51 13.49
CA SER A 76 -2.48 -7.03 13.16
C SER A 76 -2.39 -5.78 12.29
N VAL A 77 -2.72 -5.92 11.01
CA VAL A 77 -2.67 -4.83 10.02
C VAL A 77 -4.07 -4.45 9.54
N HIS A 78 -4.30 -3.17 9.25
CA HIS A 78 -5.55 -2.72 8.63
C HIS A 78 -5.69 -3.26 7.20
N LEU A 79 -6.91 -3.60 6.77
CA LEU A 79 -7.18 -4.19 5.45
C LEU A 79 -6.67 -3.33 4.29
N GLY A 80 -6.76 -2.00 4.40
CA GLY A 80 -6.20 -1.10 3.38
C GLY A 80 -4.69 -1.29 3.15
N ARG A 81 -3.95 -1.64 4.21
CA ARG A 81 -2.50 -1.84 4.15
C ARG A 81 -2.13 -3.11 3.38
N THR A 82 -2.95 -4.15 3.44
CA THR A 82 -2.65 -5.39 2.71
C THR A 82 -2.65 -5.17 1.20
N TYR A 83 -3.50 -4.28 0.68
CA TYR A 83 -3.45 -3.88 -0.72
C TYR A 83 -2.23 -3.04 -1.10
N GLU A 84 -1.59 -2.35 -0.14
CA GLU A 84 -0.29 -1.72 -0.38
C GLU A 84 0.80 -2.78 -0.51
N PHE A 85 0.78 -3.81 0.34
CA PHE A 85 1.74 -4.92 0.27
C PHE A 85 1.58 -5.74 -1.02
N LEU A 86 0.34 -6.05 -1.42
CA LEU A 86 0.06 -6.71 -2.70
C LEU A 86 0.60 -5.90 -3.89
N ARG A 87 0.38 -4.58 -3.90
CA ARG A 87 0.92 -3.69 -4.94
C ARG A 87 2.45 -3.67 -4.93
N ALA A 88 3.06 -3.64 -3.75
CA ALA A 88 4.51 -3.67 -3.62
C ALA A 88 5.13 -4.99 -4.07
N ALA A 89 4.36 -6.09 -4.02
CA ALA A 89 4.73 -7.39 -4.60
C ALA A 89 4.47 -7.48 -6.12
N GLY A 90 3.92 -6.43 -6.75
CA GLY A 90 3.66 -6.37 -8.20
C GLY A 90 2.24 -6.73 -8.63
N PHE A 91 1.33 -7.03 -7.69
CA PHE A 91 -0.05 -7.39 -8.01
C PHE A 91 -0.94 -6.15 -8.21
N THR A 92 -1.97 -6.30 -9.04
CA THR A 92 -2.99 -5.27 -9.26
C THR A 92 -4.38 -5.77 -8.84
N PRO A 93 -5.26 -4.90 -8.32
CA PRO A 93 -6.62 -5.28 -8.00
C PRO A 93 -7.36 -5.80 -9.24
N GLN A 94 -7.78 -7.05 -9.20
CA GLN A 94 -8.56 -7.66 -10.27
C GLN A 94 -10.05 -7.37 -10.07
N ARG A 95 -10.71 -6.88 -11.13
CA ARG A 95 -12.17 -6.76 -11.18
C ARG A 95 -12.69 -7.81 -12.16
N PRO A 96 -13.38 -8.86 -11.69
CA PRO A 96 -14.02 -9.81 -12.59
C PRO A 96 -14.97 -9.07 -13.53
N ARG A 97 -15.04 -9.48 -14.80
CA ARG A 97 -16.05 -8.94 -15.71
C ARG A 97 -17.44 -9.34 -15.18
N PRO A 98 -18.36 -8.38 -14.98
CA PRO A 98 -19.72 -8.71 -14.56
C PRO A 98 -20.35 -9.71 -15.53
N ARG A 99 -20.78 -10.87 -15.03
CA ARG A 99 -21.55 -11.85 -15.83
C ARG A 99 -23.03 -11.50 -15.69
N HIS A 100 -23.71 -11.30 -16.82
CA HIS A 100 -25.16 -11.06 -16.85
C HIS A 100 -25.92 -12.32 -16.43
N VAL A 101 -26.90 -12.17 -15.52
CA VAL A 101 -27.61 -13.29 -14.89
C VAL A 101 -28.38 -14.16 -15.89
N GLY A 102 -28.91 -13.56 -16.96
CA GLY A 102 -29.58 -14.28 -18.05
C GLY A 102 -28.66 -14.77 -19.18
N GLY A 103 -27.34 -14.81 -18.94
CA GLY A 103 -26.38 -15.16 -19.98
C GLY A 103 -26.25 -16.66 -20.18
N ASP A 104 -26.99 -17.23 -21.12
CA ASP A 104 -26.91 -18.64 -21.50
C ASP A 104 -25.50 -19.00 -22.02
N GLU A 105 -24.87 -19.96 -21.34
CA GLU A 105 -23.53 -20.44 -21.64
C GLU A 105 -23.50 -21.29 -22.91
N ALA A 106 -24.59 -22.03 -23.19
CA ALA A 106 -24.72 -22.84 -24.40
C ALA A 106 -24.86 -21.97 -25.66
N ALA A 107 -25.62 -20.87 -25.57
CA ALA A 107 -25.75 -19.92 -26.67
C ALA A 107 -24.43 -19.21 -27.01
N LYS A 108 -23.56 -18.97 -26.02
CA LYS A 108 -22.23 -18.35 -26.21
C LYS A 108 -21.24 -19.30 -26.90
N GLU A 109 -21.23 -20.57 -26.52
CA GLU A 109 -20.37 -21.57 -27.15
C GLU A 109 -20.83 -21.88 -28.59
N ALA A 110 -22.15 -21.96 -28.83
CA ALA A 110 -22.70 -22.14 -30.18
C ALA A 110 -22.44 -20.94 -31.11
N PHE A 111 -22.28 -19.73 -30.56
CA PHE A 111 -21.88 -18.55 -31.34
C PHE A 111 -20.38 -18.56 -31.68
N LYS A 112 -19.51 -18.99 -30.74
CA LYS A 112 -18.06 -19.12 -30.99
C LYS A 112 -17.73 -20.11 -32.10
N SER A 113 -18.49 -21.20 -32.24
CA SER A 113 -18.25 -22.23 -33.26
C SER A 113 -18.76 -21.88 -34.66
N LYS A 114 -19.36 -20.69 -34.85
CA LYS A 114 -19.94 -20.25 -36.14
C LYS A 114 -19.07 -19.26 -36.92
N SER A 115 -17.82 -19.05 -36.52
CA SER A 115 -16.78 -18.38 -37.31
C SER A 115 -15.74 -19.39 -37.76
#